data_AF-A0AAD8AEW0-F1
#
_entry.id   AF-A0AAD8AEW0-F1
#
_cell.length_a   1.000
_cell.length_b   1.000
_cell.length_c   1.000
_cell.angle_alpha   90.00
_cell.angle_beta   90.00
_cell.angle_gamma   90.00
#
_symmetry.space_group_name_H-M   'P 1'
#
loop_
_entity.id
_entity.type
_entity.pdbx_description
1 polymer ?
#
loop_
_entity_poly.entity_id
_entity_poly.type
_entity_poly.pdbx_seq_one_letter_code
_entity_poly.pdbx_strand_id
1 'polypeptide(L)'
;MKICKENLQNYKLQLQQVIELTRDLIKTQLLELKAAENSAGGSQGRGCYHKGFWAGRATSRGRKFALRGIGKVGDKCLAVWSEDGQYYEATIEDITEDGEEVSVVFDSYKNSDVTTMAMLREIKGQQEIFT
;
A
#
# COMPACT_ATOMS: atom_id res chain seq x y z
N MET A 1 -34.19 -16.10 22.88
CA MET A 1 -32.79 -16.07 23.36
C MET A 1 -31.93 -17.29 22.95
N LYS A 2 -32.47 -18.41 22.45
CA LYS A 2 -31.66 -19.59 22.04
C LYS A 2 -30.91 -19.37 20.71
N ILE A 3 -31.58 -18.76 19.73
CA ILE A 3 -31.03 -18.49 18.38
C ILE A 3 -29.77 -17.61 18.42
N CYS A 4 -29.74 -16.56 19.26
CA CYS A 4 -28.56 -15.70 19.39
C CYS A 4 -27.35 -16.43 19.97
N LYS A 5 -27.58 -17.37 20.90
CA LYS A 5 -26.50 -18.17 21.49
C LYS A 5 -25.94 -19.15 20.48
N GLU A 6 -26.80 -19.80 19.71
CA GLU A 6 -26.42 -20.74 18.65
C GLU A 6 -25.64 -20.04 17.53
N ASN A 7 -26.13 -18.88 17.07
CA ASN A 7 -25.40 -18.05 16.09
C ASN A 7 -24.00 -17.68 16.62
N LEU A 8 -23.90 -17.26 17.88
CA LEU A 8 -22.62 -16.91 18.49
C LEU A 8 -21.68 -18.12 18.59
N GLN A 9 -22.18 -19.31 18.90
CA GLN A 9 -21.37 -20.54 18.91
C GLN A 9 -20.92 -20.91 17.50
N ASN A 10 -21.78 -20.75 16.50
CA ASN A 10 -21.45 -21.01 15.10
C ASN A 10 -20.35 -20.06 14.61
N TYR A 11 -20.47 -18.75 14.87
CA TYR A 11 -19.40 -17.80 14.54
C TYR A 11 -18.09 -18.12 15.25
N LYS A 12 -18.12 -18.53 16.52
CA LYS A 12 -16.92 -18.98 17.25
C LYS A 12 -16.27 -20.19 16.56
N LEU A 13 -17.06 -21.18 16.17
CA LEU A 13 -16.58 -22.39 15.51
C LEU A 13 -15.99 -22.07 14.13
N GLN A 14 -16.67 -21.22 13.36
CA GLN A 14 -16.19 -20.77 12.06
C GLN A 14 -14.85 -20.03 12.16
N LEU A 15 -14.70 -19.13 13.14
CA LEU A 15 -13.45 -18.43 13.38
C LEU A 15 -12.33 -19.37 13.82
N GLN A 16 -12.62 -20.35 14.69
CA GLN A 16 -11.65 -21.36 15.09
C GLN A 16 -11.16 -22.19 13.90
N GLN A 17 -12.07 -22.60 13.02
CA GLN A 17 -11.72 -23.36 11.82
C GLN A 17 -10.78 -22.58 10.88
N VAL A 18 -11.06 -21.29 10.66
CA VAL A 18 -10.20 -20.44 9.81
C VAL A 18 -8.80 -20.31 10.43
N ILE A 19 -8.70 -20.18 11.76
CA ILE A 19 -7.41 -20.12 12.45
C ILE A 19 -6.62 -21.42 12.26
N GLU A 20 -7.27 -22.57 12.37
CA GLU A 20 -6.63 -23.88 12.22
C GLU A 20 -6.11 -24.09 10.79
N LEU A 21 -6.93 -23.84 9.79
CA LEU A 21 -6.52 -23.95 8.39
C LEU A 21 -5.35 -23.02 8.08
N THR A 22 -5.37 -21.80 8.61
CA THR A 22 -4.27 -20.84 8.43
C THR A 22 -2.98 -21.34 9.06
N ARG A 23 -3.04 -21.93 10.28
CA ARG A 23 -1.87 -22.53 10.93
C ARG A 23 -1.30 -23.68 10.11
N ASP A 24 -2.15 -24.52 9.54
CA ASP A 24 -1.69 -25.68 8.76
C ASP A 24 -1.10 -25.29 7.41
N LEU A 25 -1.65 -24.25 6.76
CA LEU A 25 -1.03 -23.65 5.56
C LEU A 25 0.36 -23.09 5.87
N ILE A 26 0.49 -22.29 6.95
CA ILE A 26 1.77 -21.71 7.35
C ILE A 26 2.80 -22.80 7.71
N LYS A 27 2.38 -23.86 8.41
CA LYS A 27 3.26 -24.99 8.73
C LYS A 27 3.76 -25.70 7.48
N THR A 28 2.88 -25.94 6.50
CA THR A 28 3.25 -26.59 5.23
C THR A 28 4.28 -25.75 4.48
N GLN A 29 4.06 -24.44 4.34
CA GLN A 29 5.02 -23.52 3.71
C GLN A 29 6.37 -23.51 4.44
N LEU A 30 6.38 -23.49 5.78
CA LEU A 30 7.60 -23.53 6.57
C LEU A 30 8.37 -24.86 6.42
N LEU A 31 7.65 -25.98 6.34
CA LEU A 31 8.25 -27.30 6.12
C LEU A 31 8.88 -27.39 4.73
N GLU A 32 8.22 -26.86 3.71
CA GLU A 32 8.74 -26.80 2.33
C GLU A 32 10.00 -25.92 2.25
N LEU A 33 10.00 -24.76 2.91
CA LEU A 33 11.19 -23.89 3.00
C LEU A 33 12.35 -24.58 3.72
N LYS A 34 12.09 -25.28 4.84
CA LYS A 34 13.12 -26.05 5.56
C LYS A 34 13.63 -27.25 4.77
N ALA A 35 12.80 -27.86 3.92
CA ALA A 35 13.22 -28.94 3.04
C ALA A 35 14.14 -28.42 1.91
N ALA A 36 13.90 -27.20 1.43
CA ALA A 36 14.70 -26.56 0.38
C ALA A 36 16.10 -26.10 0.85
N GLU A 37 16.30 -25.86 2.15
CA GLU A 37 17.58 -25.35 2.68
C GLU A 37 18.68 -26.44 2.82
N ASN A 38 18.36 -27.72 2.57
CA ASN A 38 19.35 -28.81 2.57
C ASN A 38 20.10 -28.99 1.23
N SER A 39 20.02 -28.01 0.32
CA SER A 39 20.80 -28.03 -0.92
C SER A 39 21.29 -26.64 -1.33
N ALA A 40 22.61 -26.46 -1.24
CA ALA A 40 23.46 -25.55 -2.01
C ALA A 40 23.30 -24.03 -1.80
N GLY A 41 24.41 -23.41 -1.38
CA GLY A 41 24.63 -21.97 -1.51
C GLY A 41 24.84 -21.53 -2.97
N GLY A 42 24.77 -20.22 -3.19
CA GLY A 42 25.33 -19.58 -4.37
C GLY A 42 24.52 -18.43 -5.00
N SER A 43 25.10 -17.24 -4.91
CA SER A 43 25.17 -16.18 -5.95
C SER A 43 24.01 -15.20 -6.20
N GLN A 44 24.39 -13.91 -6.07
CA GLN A 44 24.06 -12.73 -6.89
C GLN A 44 22.89 -12.82 -7.87
N GLY A 45 21.88 -11.98 -7.66
CA GLY A 45 20.87 -11.63 -8.66
C GLY A 45 20.73 -10.10 -8.79
N ARG A 46 21.46 -9.51 -9.74
CA ARG A 46 21.18 -8.18 -10.29
C ARG A 46 20.18 -8.34 -11.45
N GLY A 47 19.09 -7.58 -11.43
CA GLY A 47 18.23 -7.30 -12.60
C GLY A 47 17.08 -6.42 -12.13
N CYS A 48 16.87 -5.15 -12.53
CA CYS A 48 16.78 -4.51 -13.86
C CYS A 48 15.57 -5.01 -14.67
N TYR A 49 14.39 -4.47 -14.35
CA TYR A 49 13.14 -4.72 -15.07
C TYR A 49 12.78 -3.52 -15.95
N HIS A 50 12.65 -3.84 -17.24
CA HIS A 50 11.96 -3.10 -18.30
C HIS A 50 12.52 -1.75 -18.79
N LYS A 51 13.44 -1.87 -19.77
CA LYS A 51 13.67 -0.88 -20.82
C LYS A 51 12.70 -1.09 -21.99
N GLY A 52 12.06 0.00 -22.41
CA GLY A 52 11.36 0.15 -23.69
C GLY A 52 10.75 1.55 -23.75
N PHE A 53 11.58 2.59 -23.94
CA PHE A 53 11.78 3.34 -25.19
C PHE A 53 10.53 4.13 -25.62
N TRP A 54 10.67 5.45 -25.77
CA TRP A 54 10.48 6.18 -27.04
C TRP A 54 11.18 7.54 -26.96
N ALA A 55 11.82 7.88 -28.06
CA ALA A 55 12.75 8.98 -28.20
C ALA A 55 12.06 10.36 -28.20
N GLY A 56 12.71 11.34 -27.58
CA GLY A 56 12.36 12.75 -27.70
C GLY A 56 13.46 13.64 -27.11
N ARG A 57 14.28 14.23 -27.98
CA ARG A 57 15.28 15.24 -27.63
C ARG A 57 14.58 16.46 -27.03
N ALA A 58 14.79 16.76 -25.76
CA ALA A 58 14.45 18.06 -25.18
C ALA A 58 15.39 18.41 -24.01
N THR A 59 16.35 19.28 -24.33
CA THR A 59 17.03 20.28 -23.50
C THR A 59 16.87 20.21 -21.97
N SER A 60 18.02 20.05 -21.31
CA SER A 60 18.45 20.68 -20.06
C SER A 60 17.41 21.56 -19.35
N ARG A 61 16.58 20.93 -18.53
CA ARG A 61 16.03 21.49 -17.30
C ARG A 61 15.42 20.32 -16.56
N GLY A 62 16.19 19.76 -15.64
CA GLY A 62 15.63 18.88 -14.62
C GLY A 62 14.40 19.58 -14.07
N ARG A 63 13.23 19.00 -14.34
CA ARG A 63 12.05 19.29 -13.53
C ARG A 63 12.36 18.69 -12.17
N LYS A 64 13.12 19.45 -11.36
CA LYS A 64 12.88 19.56 -9.93
C LYS A 64 11.37 19.57 -9.80
N PHE A 65 10.82 18.55 -9.13
CA PHE A 65 9.40 18.30 -8.96
C PHE A 65 8.73 19.54 -8.37
N ALA A 66 8.47 20.53 -9.21
CA ALA A 66 7.65 21.68 -8.93
C ALA A 66 6.23 21.28 -9.31
N LEU A 67 5.74 20.22 -8.64
CA LEU A 67 4.35 20.19 -8.24
C LEU A 67 4.26 21.16 -7.07
N ARG A 68 3.26 22.02 -7.10
CA ARG A 68 3.15 23.14 -6.16
C ARG A 68 2.75 22.59 -4.79
N GLY A 69 3.76 22.28 -4.00
CA GLY A 69 3.67 22.35 -2.54
C GLY A 69 2.93 21.22 -1.84
N ILE A 70 2.84 20.03 -2.45
CA ILE A 70 2.39 18.81 -1.78
C ILE A 70 3.60 17.94 -1.53
N GLY A 71 3.91 17.73 -0.26
CA GLY A 71 5.07 16.96 0.15
C GLY A 71 5.61 17.33 1.53
N LYS A 72 4.82 18.04 2.35
CA LYS A 72 5.07 18.16 3.79
C LYS A 72 3.96 17.45 4.56
N VAL A 73 4.32 17.00 5.75
CA VAL A 73 3.36 16.51 6.74
C VAL A 73 2.26 17.56 6.96
N GLY A 74 1.01 17.09 6.95
CA GLY A 74 -0.20 17.89 7.07
C GLY A 74 -0.80 18.38 5.75
N ASP A 75 -0.15 18.13 4.60
CA ASP A 75 -0.76 18.49 3.31
C ASP A 75 -1.85 17.54 2.88
N LYS A 76 -2.93 18.11 2.34
CA LYS A 76 -3.98 17.35 1.67
C LYS A 76 -3.53 16.97 0.26
N CYS A 77 -3.71 15.70 -0.09
CA CYS A 77 -3.30 15.11 -1.35
C CYS A 77 -4.34 14.06 -1.80
N LEU A 78 -4.19 13.57 -3.02
CA LEU A 78 -4.89 12.39 -3.51
C LEU A 78 -3.91 11.21 -3.51
N ALA A 79 -4.22 10.17 -2.75
CA ALA A 79 -3.42 8.96 -2.65
C ALA A 79 -4.17 7.76 -3.23
N VAL A 80 -3.43 6.80 -3.79
CA VAL A 80 -4.01 5.54 -4.26
C VAL A 80 -4.27 4.65 -3.05
N TRP A 81 -5.48 4.14 -2.94
CA TRP A 81 -5.80 3.13 -1.94
C TRP A 81 -5.44 1.73 -2.45
N SER A 82 -4.65 0.98 -1.68
CA SER A 82 -4.12 -0.32 -2.09
C SER A 82 -5.18 -1.40 -2.36
N GLU A 83 -6.40 -1.25 -1.85
CA GLU A 83 -7.48 -2.23 -2.00
C GLU A 83 -8.13 -2.19 -3.40
N ASP A 84 -8.45 -0.98 -3.88
CA ASP A 84 -9.16 -0.76 -5.16
C ASP A 84 -8.29 -0.13 -6.25
N GLY A 85 -7.09 0.37 -5.92
CA GLY A 85 -6.21 1.09 -6.85
C GLY A 85 -6.73 2.46 -7.27
N GLN A 86 -7.74 2.99 -6.58
CA GLN A 86 -8.40 4.26 -6.87
C GLN A 86 -7.84 5.40 -6.01
N TYR A 87 -7.89 6.64 -6.52
CA TYR A 87 -7.42 7.83 -5.82
C TYR A 87 -8.48 8.39 -4.86
N TYR A 88 -8.10 8.62 -3.61
CA TYR A 88 -8.93 9.22 -2.58
C TYR A 88 -8.22 10.37 -1.88
N GLU A 89 -9.00 11.28 -1.29
CA GLU A 89 -8.49 12.38 -0.50
C GLU A 89 -7.82 11.86 0.78
N ALA A 90 -6.56 12.24 0.95
CA ALA A 90 -5.74 11.85 2.07
C ALA A 90 -4.92 13.04 2.58
N THR A 91 -4.46 12.95 3.82
CA THR A 91 -3.54 13.92 4.42
C THR A 91 -2.22 13.22 4.73
N ILE A 92 -1.10 13.84 4.37
CA ILE A 92 0.24 13.31 4.69
C ILE A 92 0.41 13.33 6.22
N GLU A 93 0.62 12.16 6.82
CA GLU A 93 0.86 12.03 8.26
C GLU A 93 2.35 12.00 8.58
N ASP A 94 3.13 11.26 7.78
CA ASP A 94 4.56 11.11 8.01
C ASP A 94 5.32 10.85 6.70
N ILE A 95 6.58 11.25 6.66
CA ILE A 95 7.46 11.05 5.50
C ILE A 95 8.77 10.48 6.02
N THR A 96 9.17 9.33 5.47
CA THR A 96 10.44 8.68 5.82
C THR A 96 11.63 9.61 5.51
N GLU A 97 12.72 9.54 6.27
CA GLU A 97 13.91 10.40 6.09
C GLU A 97 14.52 10.31 4.69
N ASP A 98 14.43 9.13 4.06
CA ASP A 98 14.87 8.89 2.68
C ASP A 98 13.93 9.48 1.62
N GLY A 99 12.70 9.88 2.01
CA GLY A 99 11.67 10.42 1.12
C GLY A 99 11.09 9.43 0.11
N GLU A 100 11.43 8.14 0.25
CA GLU A 100 10.93 7.07 -0.63
C GLU A 100 9.48 6.70 -0.31
N GLU A 101 9.15 6.64 0.99
CA GLU A 101 7.84 6.23 1.51
C GLU A 101 7.16 7.38 2.28
N VAL A 102 5.84 7.45 2.14
CA VAL A 102 4.97 8.46 2.73
C VAL A 102 3.75 7.79 3.32
N SER A 103 3.52 8.03 4.60
CA SER A 103 2.30 7.62 5.29
C SER A 103 1.21 8.68 5.09
N VAL A 104 0.04 8.26 4.63
CA VAL A 104 -1.12 9.13 4.41
C VAL A 104 -2.35 8.59 5.10
N VAL A 105 -3.22 9.49 5.57
CA VAL A 105 -4.51 9.15 6.20
C VAL A 105 -5.66 9.59 5.31
N PHE A 106 -6.54 8.67 4.94
CA PHE A 106 -7.70 8.95 4.11
C PHE A 106 -8.80 9.66 4.91
N ASP A 107 -9.34 10.77 4.39
CA ASP A 107 -10.24 11.62 5.18
C ASP A 107 -11.61 10.97 5.41
N SER A 108 -12.10 10.21 4.42
CA SER A 108 -13.41 9.54 4.45
C SER A 108 -13.47 8.33 5.39
N TYR A 109 -12.35 7.59 5.50
CA TYR A 109 -12.31 6.30 6.21
C TYR A 109 -11.43 6.33 7.47
N LYS A 110 -10.61 7.38 7.64
CA LYS A 110 -9.61 7.51 8.71
C LYS A 110 -8.67 6.30 8.83
N ASN A 111 -8.48 5.58 7.72
CA ASN A 111 -7.46 4.55 7.59
C ASN A 111 -6.16 5.16 7.07
N SER A 112 -5.03 4.57 7.44
CA SER A 112 -3.70 4.99 6.97
C SER A 112 -3.17 3.98 5.94
N ASP A 113 -2.41 4.48 4.96
CA ASP A 113 -1.73 3.64 3.98
C ASP A 113 -0.36 4.23 3.64
N VAL A 114 0.55 3.36 3.18
CA VAL A 114 1.92 3.74 2.82
C VAL A 114 2.03 3.80 1.30
N THR A 115 2.39 4.97 0.79
CA THR A 115 2.55 5.20 -0.64
C THR A 115 3.86 5.95 -0.93
N THR A 116 4.16 6.20 -2.19
CA THR A 116 5.36 6.93 -2.59
C THR A 116 5.01 8.34 -3.06
N MET A 117 5.92 9.29 -2.88
CA MET A 117 5.73 10.69 -3.35
C MET A 117 5.35 10.76 -4.84
N ALA A 118 5.82 9.81 -5.66
CA ALA A 118 5.52 9.75 -7.09
C ALA A 118 4.06 9.37 -7.39
N MET A 119 3.38 8.72 -6.45
CA MET A 119 1.99 8.27 -6.60
C MET A 119 0.99 9.29 -6.08
N LEU A 120 1.42 10.27 -5.27
CA LEU A 120 0.56 11.34 -4.76
C LEU A 120 0.16 12.34 -5.87
N ARG A 121 -1.08 12.82 -5.81
CA ARG A 121 -1.60 13.85 -6.73
C ARG A 121 -2.14 15.06 -5.99
N GLU A 122 -2.14 16.21 -6.67
CA GLU A 122 -2.72 17.43 -6.14
C GLU A 122 -4.26 17.37 -6.14
N ILE A 123 -4.85 17.79 -5.03
CA ILE A 123 -6.30 18.04 -4.97
C ILE A 123 -6.54 19.31 -5.79
N LYS A 124 -7.06 19.15 -7.01
CA LYS A 124 -7.63 20.26 -7.75
C LYS A 124 -8.91 20.65 -7.03
N GLY A 125 -8.85 21.67 -6.19
CA GLY A 125 -10.00 22.13 -5.42
C GLY A 125 -11.20 22.38 -6.33
N GLN A 126 -12.24 21.56 -6.19
CA GLN A 126 -13.58 22.02 -6.50
C GLN A 126 -14.01 22.85 -5.31
N GLN A 127 -14.07 24.17 -5.50
CA GLN A 127 -14.86 25.03 -4.63
C GLN A 127 -16.30 24.57 -4.78
N GLU A 128 -16.83 23.85 -3.80
CA GLU A 128 -18.27 23.71 -3.68
C GLU A 128 -18.80 25.08 -3.25
N ILE A 129 -19.32 25.81 -4.25
CA ILE A 129 -20.14 26.99 -4.05
C ILE A 129 -21.39 26.48 -3.35
N PHE A 130 -21.49 26.69 -2.04
CA PHE A 130 -22.78 26.59 -1.37
C PHE A 130 -23.68 27.68 -1.95
N THR A 131 -24.68 27.30 -2.72
CA THR A 131 -25.86 28.12 -3.02
C THR A 131 -27.06 27.22 -3.10
#